data_AF-W4L6C6-F1
#
_entry.id   AF-W4L6C6-F1
#
_cell.length_a   1.000
_cell.length_b   1.000
_cell.length_c   1.000
_cell.angle_alpha   90.00
_cell.angle_beta   90.00
_cell.angle_gamma   90.00
#
_symmetry.space_group_name_H-M   'P 1'
#
loop_
_entity.id
_entity.type
_entity.pdbx_description
1 polymer ?
#
loop_
_entity_poly.entity_id
_entity_poly.type
_entity_poly.pdbx_seq_one_letter_code
_entity_poly.pdbx_strand_id
1 'polypeptide(L)'
;MQYPSISIIVPTYKESENISLLINRIESVKKDYHLNIELIIVDDYSGDQIDQVIKSQEKDWLQLYTRKETRSLSLSVCTGLARANHDILVVMDADLSHPPEVIPQLAEVLMSGYDFALGSRYTEGGSTSHDWGFVRWLNSRVTTALAFPFTTVQDREP
;
A
#
# COMPACT_ATOMS: atom_id res chain seq x y z
N MET A 1 18.86 3.78 -18.34
CA MET A 1 17.51 4.32 -18.08
C MET A 1 17.48 4.73 -16.62
N GLN A 2 16.97 5.92 -16.29
CA GLN A 2 16.80 6.31 -14.90
C GLN A 2 15.57 5.56 -14.38
N TYR A 3 15.77 4.65 -13.42
CA TYR A 3 14.68 3.90 -12.82
C TYR A 3 13.77 4.86 -12.04
N PRO A 4 12.44 4.65 -12.06
CA PRO A 4 11.52 5.55 -11.40
C PRO A 4 11.82 5.63 -9.91
N SER A 5 11.65 6.83 -9.36
CA SER A 5 11.71 7.03 -7.91
C SER A 5 10.30 6.96 -7.35
N ILE A 6 10.12 6.15 -6.31
CA ILE A 6 8.81 5.76 -5.79
C ILE A 6 8.78 6.00 -4.27
N SER A 7 7.72 6.63 -3.80
CA SER A 7 7.39 6.73 -2.38
C SER A 7 6.28 5.76 -2.05
N ILE A 8 6.55 4.81 -1.17
CA ILE A 8 5.57 3.84 -0.70
C ILE A 8 5.07 4.31 0.67
N ILE A 9 3.77 4.56 0.78
CA ILE A 9 3.09 5.00 1.98
C ILE A 9 2.35 3.80 2.57
N VAL A 10 2.71 3.43 3.80
CA VAL A 10 2.11 2.32 4.53
C VAL A 10 1.53 2.84 5.85
N PRO A 11 0.21 3.08 5.93
CA PRO A 11 -0.44 3.36 7.20
C PRO A 11 -0.48 2.08 8.06
N THR A 12 -0.18 2.21 9.35
CA THR A 12 -0.09 1.08 10.27
C THR A 12 -0.84 1.32 11.58
N TYR A 13 -1.42 0.25 12.11
CA TYR A 13 -1.93 0.23 13.47
C TYR A 13 -1.96 -1.22 14.00
N LYS A 14 -1.09 -1.53 14.98
CA LYS A 14 -0.94 -2.88 15.56
C LYS A 14 -0.49 -3.97 14.58
N GLU A 15 0.38 -3.61 13.64
CA GLU A 15 0.86 -4.49 12.56
C GLU A 15 2.37 -4.77 12.64
N SER A 16 3.03 -4.47 13.78
CA SER A 16 4.50 -4.59 13.93
C SER A 16 5.08 -5.96 13.52
N GLU A 17 4.33 -7.06 13.67
CA GLU A 17 4.74 -8.41 13.26
C GLU A 17 4.90 -8.54 11.73
N ASN A 18 4.05 -7.87 10.96
CA ASN A 18 4.05 -7.93 9.49
C ASN A 18 5.10 -7.02 8.85
N ILE A 19 5.48 -5.95 9.54
CA ILE A 19 6.34 -4.88 9.02
C ILE A 19 7.72 -5.40 8.60
N SER A 20 8.34 -6.28 9.38
CA SER A 20 9.66 -6.83 9.02
C SER A 20 9.60 -7.60 7.70
N LEU A 21 8.55 -8.41 7.50
CA LEU A 21 8.37 -9.17 6.27
C LEU A 21 8.04 -8.26 5.08
N LEU A 22 7.22 -7.22 5.29
CA LEU A 22 6.91 -6.23 4.27
C LEU A 22 8.18 -5.50 3.79
N ILE A 23 9.01 -5.04 4.73
CA ILE A 23 10.28 -4.34 4.43
C ILE A 23 11.21 -5.24 3.61
N ASN A 24 11.35 -6.51 3.99
CA ASN A 24 12.17 -7.46 3.24
C ASN A 24 11.67 -7.67 1.80
N ARG A 25 10.35 -7.79 1.61
CA ARG A 25 9.77 -7.94 0.27
C ARG A 25 9.97 -6.68 -0.58
N ILE A 26 9.76 -5.50 -0.01
CA ILE A 26 10.03 -4.22 -0.68
C ILE A 26 11.53 -4.10 -1.03
N GLU A 27 12.43 -4.53 -0.15
CA GLU A 27 13.87 -4.53 -0.43
C GLU A 27 14.23 -5.44 -1.61
N SER A 28 13.63 -6.63 -1.70
CA SER A 28 13.81 -7.52 -2.86
C SER A 28 13.34 -6.85 -4.14
N VAL A 29 12.13 -6.28 -4.15
CA VAL A 29 11.58 -5.54 -5.30
C VAL A 29 12.49 -4.37 -5.69
N LYS A 30 12.99 -3.62 -4.71
CA LYS A 30 13.95 -2.52 -4.91
C LYS A 30 15.19 -2.99 -5.66
N LYS A 31 15.76 -4.14 -5.27
CA LYS A 31 16.98 -4.71 -5.86
C LYS A 31 16.73 -5.30 -7.24
N ASP A 32 15.71 -6.13 -7.38
CA ASP A 32 15.42 -6.86 -8.62
C ASP A 32 15.10 -5.90 -9.77
N TYR A 33 14.34 -4.85 -9.48
CA TYR A 33 13.91 -3.85 -10.47
C TYR A 33 14.76 -2.57 -10.46
N HIS A 34 15.83 -2.52 -9.65
CA HIS A 34 16.75 -1.38 -9.54
C HIS A 34 16.04 -0.04 -9.24
N LEU A 35 14.94 -0.10 -8.49
CA LEU A 35 14.09 1.05 -8.20
C LEU A 35 14.73 1.96 -7.14
N ASN A 36 14.54 3.26 -7.28
CA ASN A 36 14.76 4.19 -6.18
C ASN A 36 13.48 4.24 -5.35
N ILE A 37 13.54 3.81 -4.09
CA ILE A 37 12.35 3.63 -3.24
C ILE A 37 12.64 4.35 -1.94
N GLU A 38 11.67 5.11 -1.45
CA GLU A 38 11.52 5.43 -0.04
C GLU A 38 10.25 4.75 0.51
N LEU A 39 10.33 4.26 1.73
CA LEU A 39 9.23 3.62 2.43
C LEU A 39 8.87 4.47 3.65
N ILE A 40 7.66 5.01 3.66
CA ILE A 40 7.11 5.87 4.69
C ILE A 40 6.03 5.09 5.44
N ILE A 41 6.36 4.69 6.67
CA ILE A 41 5.43 4.03 7.58
C ILE A 41 4.79 5.09 8.47
N VAL A 42 3.46 5.11 8.52
CA VAL A 42 2.70 6.06 9.32
C VAL A 42 1.90 5.32 10.39
N ASP A 43 2.38 5.36 11.62
CA ASP A 43 1.77 4.67 12.76
C ASP A 43 0.79 5.57 13.53
N ASP A 44 -0.44 5.09 13.71
CA ASP A 44 -1.50 5.78 14.46
C ASP A 44 -1.48 5.48 15.97
N TYR A 45 -0.28 5.59 16.55
CA TYR A 45 0.00 5.31 17.96
C TYR A 45 -0.54 3.92 18.35
N SER A 46 0.01 2.90 17.69
CA SER A 46 -0.34 1.48 17.90
C SER A 46 -0.14 1.05 19.35
N GLY A 47 0.88 1.61 20.01
CA GLY A 47 1.39 1.15 21.29
C GLY A 47 2.07 -0.22 21.21
N ASP A 48 2.43 -0.68 20.00
CA ASP A 48 3.16 -1.92 19.77
C ASP A 48 4.68 -1.69 19.62
N GLN A 49 5.40 -2.66 19.07
CA GLN A 49 6.85 -2.63 18.98
C GLN A 49 7.36 -1.99 17.68
N ILE A 50 6.52 -1.27 16.92
CA ILE A 50 6.90 -0.77 15.58
C ILE A 50 8.16 0.11 15.62
N ASP A 51 8.32 0.98 16.62
CA ASP A 51 9.53 1.79 16.79
C ASP A 51 10.81 0.94 16.87
N GLN A 52 10.74 -0.21 17.56
CA GLN A 52 11.87 -1.12 17.71
C GLN A 52 12.13 -1.88 16.41
N VAL A 53 11.05 -2.34 15.76
CA VAL A 53 11.10 -3.06 14.48
C VAL A 53 11.72 -2.20 13.38
N ILE A 54 11.34 -0.92 13.28
CA ILE A 54 11.89 0.00 12.27
C ILE A 54 13.36 0.30 12.56
N LYS A 55 13.70 0.62 13.81
CA LYS A 55 15.08 0.94 14.19
C LYS A 55 16.05 -0.20 13.91
N SER A 56 15.61 -1.46 14.07
CA SER A 56 16.47 -2.63 13.83
C SER A 56 16.76 -2.90 12.35
N GLN A 57 16.03 -2.29 11.40
CA GLN A 57 16.28 -2.51 9.98
C GLN A 57 17.48 -1.73 9.44
N GLU A 58 17.86 -0.62 10.10
CA GLU A 58 18.99 0.24 9.73
C GLU A 58 19.03 0.62 8.23
N LYS A 59 17.87 0.90 7.64
CA LYS A 59 17.73 1.31 6.23
C LYS A 59 17.59 2.82 6.11
N ASP A 60 18.39 3.43 5.25
CA ASP A 60 18.35 4.86 4.91
C ASP A 60 17.09 5.28 4.14
N TRP A 61 16.50 4.36 3.38
CA TRP A 61 15.26 4.57 2.63
C TRP A 61 13.97 4.32 3.45
N LEU A 62 14.08 4.02 4.75
CA LEU A 62 12.94 3.70 5.62
C LEU A 62 12.69 4.83 6.62
N GLN A 63 11.45 5.29 6.71
CA GLN A 63 11.02 6.33 7.65
C GLN A 63 9.78 5.91 8.43
N LEU A 64 9.75 6.24 9.72
CA LEU A 64 8.60 6.05 10.58
C LEU A 64 8.08 7.41 11.06
N TYR A 65 6.78 7.62 10.92
CA TYR A 65 6.07 8.76 11.46
C TYR A 65 4.94 8.30 12.37
N THR A 66 5.04 8.65 13.65
CA THR A 66 3.98 8.33 14.62
C THR A 66 3.04 9.51 14.78
N ARG A 67 1.76 9.29 14.46
CA ARG A 67 0.64 10.19 14.68
C ARG A 67 0.03 9.92 16.04
N LYS A 68 -0.19 10.97 16.84
CA LYS A 68 -0.77 10.86 18.19
C LYS A 68 -2.22 11.38 18.26
N GLU A 69 -2.79 11.72 17.11
CA GLU A 69 -4.18 12.18 17.00
C GLU A 69 -5.17 11.01 16.96
N THR A 70 -6.44 11.32 16.65
CA THR A 70 -7.46 10.30 16.40
C THR A 70 -7.05 9.38 15.24
N ARG A 71 -7.17 8.07 15.49
CA ARG A 71 -6.87 7.03 14.52
C ARG A 71 -7.74 7.18 13.28
N SER A 72 -7.11 7.18 12.13
CA SER A 72 -7.77 7.30 10.84
C SER A 72 -6.83 6.88 9.74
N LEU A 73 -7.21 5.82 9.03
CA LEU A 73 -6.49 5.32 7.86
C LEU A 73 -6.25 6.44 6.84
N SER A 74 -7.29 7.17 6.46
CA SER A 74 -7.21 8.24 5.47
C SER A 74 -6.25 9.36 5.91
N LEU A 75 -6.28 9.76 7.18
CA LEU A 75 -5.36 10.77 7.69
C LEU A 75 -3.91 10.26 7.72
N SER A 76 -3.69 8.97 7.96
CA SER A 76 -2.34 8.38 7.94
C SER A 76 -1.79 8.38 6.54
N VAL A 77 -2.62 8.00 5.56
CA VAL A 77 -2.28 8.09 4.14
C VAL A 77 -1.95 9.53 3.76
N CYS A 78 -2.81 10.50 4.08
CA CYS A 78 -2.54 11.92 3.79
C CYS A 78 -1.24 12.42 4.45
N THR A 79 -0.97 11.99 5.68
CA THR A 79 0.25 12.35 6.42
C THR A 79 1.51 11.83 5.72
N GLY A 80 1.45 10.59 5.21
CA GLY A 80 2.54 9.98 4.46
C GLY A 80 2.72 10.61 3.08
N LEU A 81 1.62 10.85 2.35
CA LEU A 81 1.65 11.52 1.05
C LEU A 81 2.27 12.92 1.15
N ALA A 82 1.94 13.68 2.19
CA ALA A 82 2.51 15.01 2.42
C ALA A 82 4.02 15.02 2.77
N ARG A 83 4.60 13.84 3.03
CA ARG A 83 6.03 13.65 3.37
C ARG A 83 6.81 12.96 2.27
N ALA A 84 6.12 12.50 1.23
CA ALA A 84 6.75 11.82 0.11
C ALA A 84 7.62 12.79 -0.70
N ASN A 85 8.78 12.31 -1.13
CA ASN A 85 9.78 13.07 -1.87
C ASN A 85 9.89 12.67 -3.35
N HIS A 86 9.18 11.63 -3.78
CA HIS A 86 9.22 11.16 -5.16
C HIS A 86 7.92 11.43 -5.92
N ASP A 87 8.01 11.37 -7.26
CA ASP A 87 6.89 11.68 -8.16
C ASP A 87 5.84 10.58 -8.21
N ILE A 88 6.25 9.32 -8.07
CA ILE A 88 5.33 8.18 -8.03
C ILE A 88 5.01 7.85 -6.58
N LEU A 89 3.74 7.98 -6.23
CA LEU A 89 3.22 7.70 -4.89
C LEU A 89 2.41 6.41 -4.92
N VAL A 90 2.79 5.45 -4.08
CA VAL A 90 2.09 4.16 -3.92
C VAL A 90 1.57 4.08 -2.51
N VAL A 91 0.27 3.79 -2.35
CA VAL A 91 -0.35 3.52 -1.05
C VAL A 91 -0.65 2.03 -0.98
N MET A 92 -0.24 1.37 0.11
CA MET A 92 -0.54 -0.04 0.34
C MET A 92 -0.70 -0.35 1.83
N ASP A 93 -1.25 -1.53 2.13
CA ASP A 93 -1.56 -1.94 3.51
C ASP A 93 -0.38 -2.70 4.12
N ALA A 94 -0.30 -2.66 5.45
CA ALA A 94 0.77 -3.31 6.20
C ALA A 94 0.58 -4.81 6.41
N ASP A 95 -0.62 -5.33 6.18
CA ASP A 95 -1.05 -6.70 6.51
C ASP A 95 -0.65 -7.76 5.46
N LEU A 96 0.19 -7.38 4.49
CA LEU A 96 0.68 -8.22 3.38
C LEU A 96 -0.40 -8.69 2.40
N SER A 97 -1.63 -8.18 2.50
CA SER A 97 -2.69 -8.46 1.53
C SER A 97 -2.39 -7.87 0.15
N HIS A 98 -1.60 -6.79 0.11
CA HIS A 98 -1.09 -6.18 -1.11
C HIS A 98 0.35 -6.65 -1.38
N PRO A 99 0.60 -7.44 -2.44
CA PRO A 99 1.95 -7.90 -2.77
C PRO A 99 2.82 -6.73 -3.29
N PRO A 100 3.96 -6.41 -2.65
CA PRO A 100 4.89 -5.38 -3.15
C PRO A 100 5.42 -5.67 -4.56
N GLU A 101 5.41 -6.93 -4.98
CA GLU A 101 5.92 -7.37 -6.28
C GLU A 101 5.12 -6.83 -7.47
N VAL A 102 3.92 -6.28 -7.21
CA VAL A 102 3.08 -5.64 -8.23
C VAL A 102 3.44 -4.15 -8.42
N ILE A 103 4.20 -3.55 -7.50
CA ILE A 103 4.60 -2.14 -7.57
C ILE A 103 5.31 -1.78 -8.90
N PRO A 104 6.25 -2.58 -9.43
CA PRO A 104 6.88 -2.29 -10.72
C PRO A 104 5.86 -2.17 -11.86
N GLN A 105 4.88 -3.06 -11.91
CA GLN A 105 3.82 -3.03 -12.92
C GLN A 105 2.96 -1.76 -12.81
N LEU A 106 2.60 -1.34 -11.59
CA LEU A 106 1.86 -0.10 -11.37
C LEU A 106 2.68 1.12 -11.80
N ALA A 107 3.98 1.14 -11.49
CA ALA A 107 4.87 2.21 -11.90
C ALA A 107 5.03 2.30 -13.42
N GLU A 108 5.10 1.17 -14.13
CA GLU A 108 5.12 1.13 -15.60
C GLU A 108 3.88 1.76 -16.23
N VAL A 109 2.69 1.51 -15.65
CA VAL A 109 1.44 2.15 -16.11
C VAL A 109 1.55 3.67 -15.96
N LEU A 110 1.98 4.17 -14.81
CA LEU A 110 2.13 5.62 -14.61
C LEU A 110 3.16 6.23 -15.57
N MET A 111 4.30 5.56 -15.77
CA MET A 111 5.32 5.98 -16.73
C MET A 111 4.84 5.98 -18.18
N SER A 112 3.78 5.23 -18.50
CA SER A 112 3.15 5.21 -19.83
C SER A 112 2.23 6.41 -20.09
N GLY A 113 2.16 7.37 -19.17
CA GLY A 113 1.44 8.63 -19.31
C GLY A 113 0.07 8.66 -18.63
N TYR A 114 -0.20 7.73 -17.72
CA TYR A 114 -1.43 7.72 -16.92
C TYR A 114 -1.20 8.41 -15.57
N ASP A 115 -2.21 9.14 -15.10
CA ASP A 115 -2.13 9.86 -13.82
C ASP A 115 -2.40 8.98 -12.59
N PHE A 116 -3.03 7.82 -12.78
CA PHE A 116 -3.45 6.95 -11.69
C PHE A 116 -3.48 5.47 -12.11
N ALA A 117 -3.02 4.58 -11.23
CA ALA A 117 -3.06 3.14 -11.40
C ALA A 117 -3.66 2.49 -10.15
N LEU A 118 -4.52 1.47 -10.33
CA LEU A 118 -5.20 0.77 -9.25
C LEU A 118 -4.91 -0.73 -9.34
N GLY A 119 -4.46 -1.31 -8.22
CA GLY A 119 -4.46 -2.77 -8.07
C GLY A 119 -5.88 -3.27 -7.82
N SER A 120 -6.51 -3.86 -8.85
CA SER A 120 -7.86 -4.41 -8.73
C SER A 120 -7.85 -5.93 -8.58
N ARG A 121 -8.79 -6.43 -7.77
CA ARG A 121 -9.08 -7.87 -7.62
C ARG A 121 -10.21 -8.34 -8.54
N TYR A 122 -10.79 -7.44 -9.33
CA TYR A 122 -11.95 -7.70 -10.16
C TYR A 122 -11.68 -7.56 -11.66
N THR A 123 -10.43 -7.34 -12.05
CA THR A 123 -9.94 -7.36 -13.44
C THR A 123 -9.44 -8.76 -13.82
N GLU A 124 -9.17 -8.99 -15.10
CA GLU A 124 -8.56 -10.25 -15.55
C GLU A 124 -7.23 -10.51 -14.80
N GLY A 125 -7.04 -11.74 -14.31
CA GLY A 125 -5.89 -12.12 -13.48
C GLY A 125 -5.95 -11.67 -12.01
N GLY A 126 -6.91 -10.82 -11.63
CA GLY A 126 -7.15 -10.43 -10.25
C GLY A 126 -7.76 -11.56 -9.42
N SER A 127 -7.34 -11.67 -8.14
CA SER A 127 -7.87 -12.69 -7.24
C SER A 127 -7.98 -12.21 -5.79
N THR A 128 -8.81 -12.91 -5.03
CA THR A 128 -8.86 -12.84 -3.57
C THR A 128 -8.26 -14.11 -2.98
N SER A 129 -7.74 -14.07 -1.76
CA SER A 129 -7.25 -15.28 -1.09
C SER A 129 -8.31 -16.38 -1.03
N HIS A 130 -7.89 -17.66 -1.08
CA HIS A 130 -8.81 -18.80 -1.08
C HIS A 130 -9.69 -18.88 0.18
N ASP A 131 -9.27 -18.27 1.29
CA ASP A 131 -10.00 -18.22 2.56
C ASP A 131 -11.10 -17.16 2.62
N TRP A 132 -11.45 -16.55 1.48
CA TRP A 132 -12.58 -15.63 1.38
C TRP A 132 -13.92 -16.37 1.52
N GLY A 133 -14.34 -16.56 2.78
CA GLY A 133 -15.60 -17.22 3.10
C GLY A 133 -16.83 -16.56 2.46
N PHE A 134 -17.85 -17.37 2.17
CA PHE A 134 -19.08 -16.98 1.47
C PHE A 134 -19.76 -15.71 2.03
N VAL A 135 -19.76 -15.54 3.35
CA VAL A 135 -20.37 -14.37 4.00
C VAL A 135 -19.63 -13.08 3.66
N ARG A 136 -18.28 -13.09 3.63
CA ARG A 136 -17.49 -11.91 3.22
C ARG A 136 -17.70 -11.59 1.74
N TRP A 137 -17.77 -12.62 0.91
CA TRP A 137 -18.08 -12.45 -0.51
C TRP A 137 -19.46 -11.80 -0.72
N LEU A 138 -20.50 -12.29 -0.02
CA LEU A 138 -21.85 -11.75 -0.14
C LEU A 138 -21.93 -10.31 0.36
N ASN A 139 -21.31 -10.02 1.51
CA ASN A 139 -21.26 -8.68 2.07
C ASN A 139 -20.59 -7.70 1.09
N SER A 140 -19.45 -8.08 0.52
CA SER A 140 -18.76 -7.27 -0.49
C SER A 140 -19.66 -6.96 -1.70
N ARG A 141 -20.40 -7.95 -2.21
CA ARG A 141 -21.30 -7.77 -3.36
C ARG A 141 -22.48 -6.84 -3.04
N VAL A 142 -23.11 -7.01 -1.88
CA VAL A 142 -24.25 -6.17 -1.45
C VAL A 142 -23.80 -4.73 -1.21
N THR A 143 -22.72 -4.51 -0.45
CA THR A 143 -22.20 -3.16 -0.20
C THR A 143 -21.80 -2.45 -1.49
N THR A 144 -21.15 -3.17 -2.41
CA THR A 144 -20.81 -2.61 -3.74
C THR A 144 -22.06 -2.24 -4.53
N ALA A 145 -23.10 -3.09 -4.51
CA ALA A 145 -24.35 -2.82 -5.22
C ALA A 145 -25.06 -1.56 -4.71
N LEU A 146 -25.02 -1.32 -3.39
CA LEU A 146 -25.59 -0.13 -2.77
C LEU A 146 -24.84 1.16 -3.11
N ALA A 147 -23.58 1.07 -3.55
CA ALA A 147 -22.78 2.23 -3.94
C ALA A 147 -23.07 2.72 -5.37
N PHE A 148 -23.51 1.84 -6.28
CA PHE A 148 -23.71 2.19 -7.70
C PHE A 148 -24.66 3.37 -7.98
N PRO A 149 -25.72 3.62 -7.19
CA PRO A 149 -26.53 4.83 -7.39
C PRO A 149 -25.79 6.14 -7.12
N PHE A 150 -24.66 6.10 -6.41
CA PHE A 150 -23.93 7.27 -5.92
C PHE A 150 -22.58 7.49 -6.62
N THR A 151 -22.09 6.53 -7.40
CA THR A 151 -20.84 6.64 -8.14
C THR A 151 -20.90 5.93 -9.48
N THR A 152 -20.31 6.54 -10.51
CA THR A 152 -20.11 5.94 -11.83
C THR A 152 -18.74 5.26 -12.00
N VAL A 153 -17.87 5.38 -10.98
CA VAL A 153 -16.52 4.80 -11.01
C VAL A 153 -16.61 3.31 -10.68
N GLN A 154 -16.07 2.47 -11.57
CA GLN A 154 -15.93 1.03 -11.37
C GLN A 154 -14.53 0.57 -11.78
N ASP A 155 -14.00 -0.41 -11.08
CA ASP A 155 -12.72 -1.06 -11.36
C ASP A 155 -12.89 -2.44 -12.02
N ARG A 156 -14.14 -2.86 -12.24
CA ARG A 156 -14.46 -4.08 -12.98
C ARG A 156 -14.29 -3.84 -14.47
N GLU A 157 -13.69 -4.79 -15.16
CA GLU A 157 -13.72 -4.80 -16.61
C GLU A 157 -15.18 -4.83 -17.11
N PRO A 158 -15.49 -4.11 -18.20
CA PRO A 158 -16.83 -4.06 -18.78
C PRO A 158 -17.29 -5.40 -19.36
#